data_AF-A0A1Q3WPX5-F1
#
_entry.id   AF-A0A1Q3WPX5-F1
#
_cell.length_a   1.000
_cell.length_b   1.000
_cell.length_c   1.000
_cell.angle_alpha   90.00
_cell.angle_beta   90.00
_cell.angle_gamma   90.00
#
_symmetry.space_group_name_H-M   'P 1'
#
loop_
_entity.id
_entity.type
_entity.pdbx_description
1 polymer ?
#
loop_
_entity_poly.entity_id
_entity_poly.type
_entity_poly.pdbx_seq_one_letter_code
_entity_poly.pdbx_strand_id
1 'polypeptide(L)'
;MMKNQFTPTLQMVDHYRNNQPLTLADLDNDQDDSPLDSLIQKMAGPFCKKIEFVDDKTVDGWRRLYYQVTTPVYTGRIDTDENGKYADSDDAKEIVWVPVAPDMGIRFIAMQVMVQVRSIENNVFTTL
;
A
#
# COMPACT_ATOMS: atom_id res chain seq x y z
N MET A 1 14.58 8.12 25.46
CA MET A 1 13.50 7.29 24.90
C MET A 1 12.21 8.11 24.94
N MET A 2 11.86 8.78 23.84
CA MET A 2 10.56 9.44 23.72
C MET A 2 9.53 8.36 23.36
N LYS A 3 8.59 8.10 24.28
CA LYS A 3 7.36 7.38 23.96
C LYS A 3 6.46 8.40 23.27
N ASN A 4 6.30 8.34 21.95
CA ASN A 4 5.18 9.02 21.29
C ASN A 4 3.91 8.36 21.81
N GLN A 5 3.27 9.00 22.78
CA GLN A 5 1.94 8.62 23.24
C GLN A 5 0.94 9.11 22.20
N PHE A 6 0.52 8.17 21.35
CA PHE A 6 -0.57 8.32 20.39
C PHE A 6 -1.80 8.93 21.08
N THR A 7 -2.27 10.07 20.59
CA THR A 7 -3.57 10.62 20.98
C THR A 7 -4.45 10.60 19.75
N PRO A 8 -5.34 9.60 19.57
CA PRO A 8 -6.23 9.57 18.43
C PRO A 8 -7.16 10.78 18.45
N THR A 9 -7.48 11.32 17.27
CA THR A 9 -8.42 12.45 17.15
C THR A 9 -9.81 12.05 17.62
N LEU A 10 -10.61 13.01 18.11
CA LEU A 10 -11.98 12.77 18.57
C LEU A 10 -12.86 12.13 17.48
N GLN A 11 -12.64 12.50 16.21
CA GLN A 11 -13.36 11.95 15.07
C GLN A 11 -13.03 10.46 14.83
N MET A 12 -11.76 10.05 14.97
CA MET A 12 -11.40 8.63 14.91
C MET A 12 -12.02 7.83 16.05
N VAL A 13 -12.01 8.39 17.28
CA VAL A 13 -12.64 7.74 18.44
C VAL A 13 -14.13 7.54 18.23
N ASP A 14 -14.83 8.50 17.65
CA ASP A 14 -16.26 8.39 17.35
C ASP A 14 -16.54 7.41 16.20
N HIS A 15 -15.66 7.30 15.20
CA HIS A 15 -15.74 6.26 14.17
C HIS A 15 -15.57 4.84 14.74
N TYR A 16 -14.57 4.64 15.59
CA TYR A 16 -14.37 3.35 16.28
C TYR A 16 -15.55 3.00 17.19
N ARG A 17 -16.23 3.99 17.78
CA ARG A 17 -17.42 3.79 18.62
C ARG A 17 -18.68 3.48 17.81
N ASN A 18 -18.80 3.99 16.59
CA ASN A 18 -20.01 3.90 15.77
C ASN A 18 -19.93 2.85 14.65
N ASN A 19 -18.88 2.01 14.60
CA ASN A 19 -18.66 0.99 13.56
C ASN A 19 -18.69 1.54 12.12
N GLN A 20 -18.43 2.83 11.92
CA GLN A 20 -18.34 3.41 10.59
C GLN A 20 -16.95 3.13 10.00
N PRO A 21 -16.85 2.78 8.71
CA PRO A 21 -15.55 2.57 8.07
C PRO A 21 -14.79 3.89 7.99
N LEU A 22 -13.51 3.89 8.41
CA LEU A 22 -12.60 5.02 8.22
C LEU A 22 -12.53 5.41 6.74
N THR A 23 -12.67 6.70 6.46
CA THR A 23 -12.66 7.29 5.11
C THR A 23 -11.37 8.08 4.85
N LEU A 24 -11.16 8.49 3.60
CA LEU A 24 -10.03 9.35 3.25
C LEU A 24 -10.13 10.74 3.92
N ALA A 25 -11.33 11.30 4.03
CA ALA A 25 -11.54 12.58 4.71
C ALA A 25 -11.13 12.52 6.19
N ASP A 26 -11.27 11.36 6.84
CA ASP A 26 -10.84 11.18 8.22
C ASP A 26 -9.32 11.18 8.34
N LEU A 27 -8.62 10.64 7.34
CA LEU A 27 -7.16 10.64 7.27
C LEU A 27 -6.60 12.03 6.99
N ASP A 28 -7.26 12.85 6.16
CA ASP A 28 -6.79 14.23 5.90
C ASP A 28 -6.73 15.10 7.16
N ASN A 29 -7.49 14.73 8.20
CA ASN A 29 -7.51 15.42 9.48
C ASN A 29 -6.42 14.94 10.46
N ASP A 30 -5.65 13.89 10.13
CA ASP A 30 -4.60 13.31 10.97
C ASP A 30 -3.25 13.25 10.21
N GLN A 31 -2.20 13.88 10.76
CA GLN A 31 -0.94 14.12 10.04
C GLN A 31 0.21 13.16 10.42
N ASP A 32 0.04 12.28 11.42
CA ASP A 32 1.17 11.62 12.06
C ASP A 32 1.39 10.14 11.68
N ASP A 33 0.40 9.45 11.12
CA ASP A 33 0.56 8.11 10.55
C ASP A 33 -0.65 7.78 9.69
N SER A 34 -0.46 7.17 8.51
CA SER A 34 -1.56 6.79 7.62
C SER A 34 -1.98 5.33 7.88
N PRO A 35 -3.10 5.07 8.60
CA PRO A 35 -3.73 3.75 8.67
C PRO A 35 -3.87 3.05 7.31
N LEU A 36 -3.98 3.84 6.24
CA LEU A 36 -4.04 3.35 4.88
C LEU A 36 -2.72 2.70 4.42
N ASP A 37 -1.57 3.30 4.71
CA ASP A 37 -0.26 2.76 4.28
C ASP A 37 0.05 1.44 4.98
N SER A 38 -0.20 1.38 6.29
CA SER A 38 -0.12 0.14 7.07
C SER A 38 -1.05 -0.94 6.54
N LEU A 39 -2.27 -0.57 6.15
CA LEU A 39 -3.25 -1.50 5.59
C LEU A 39 -2.82 -2.00 4.22
N ILE A 40 -2.31 -1.13 3.35
CA ILE A 40 -1.80 -1.52 2.03
C ILE A 40 -0.62 -2.47 2.20
N GLN A 41 0.35 -2.18 3.06
CA GLN A 41 1.50 -3.06 3.29
C GLN A 41 1.06 -4.45 3.76
N LYS A 42 0.08 -4.52 4.67
CA LYS A 42 -0.50 -5.79 5.14
C LYS A 42 -1.23 -6.55 4.02
N MET A 43 -1.94 -5.85 3.14
CA MET A 43 -2.74 -6.46 2.07
C MET A 43 -1.94 -6.84 0.83
N ALA A 44 -0.92 -6.06 0.49
CA ALA A 44 -0.02 -6.34 -0.62
C ALA A 44 0.82 -7.60 -0.37
N GLY A 45 1.11 -7.93 0.89
CA GLY A 45 1.71 -9.20 1.27
C GLY A 45 3.05 -9.46 0.55
N PRO A 46 3.35 -10.70 0.11
CA PRO A 46 4.64 -11.05 -0.49
C PRO A 46 4.88 -10.42 -1.87
N PHE A 47 3.85 -9.83 -2.48
CA PHE A 47 3.95 -9.20 -3.79
C PHE A 47 4.66 -7.85 -3.75
N CYS A 48 4.89 -7.28 -2.57
CA CYS A 48 5.45 -5.96 -2.35
C CYS A 48 6.55 -6.00 -1.29
N LYS A 49 7.79 -5.67 -1.66
CA LYS A 49 8.90 -5.49 -0.71
C LYS A 49 8.77 -4.19 0.07
N LYS A 50 8.34 -3.12 -0.60
CA LYS A 50 8.25 -1.78 -0.02
C LYS A 50 7.14 -0.98 -0.70
N ILE A 51 6.41 -0.20 0.08
CA ILE A 51 5.48 0.80 -0.42
C ILE A 51 5.72 2.12 0.31
N GLU A 52 5.72 3.22 -0.44
CA GLU A 52 5.91 4.56 0.08
C GLU A 52 4.87 5.49 -0.54
N PHE A 53 4.14 6.23 0.29
CA PHE A 53 3.32 7.33 -0.19
C PHE A 53 4.24 8.44 -0.73
N VAL A 54 3.96 8.88 -1.96
CA VAL A 54 4.77 9.87 -2.66
C VAL A 54 4.07 11.21 -2.67
N ASP A 55 2.81 11.23 -3.11
CA ASP A 55 2.10 12.48 -3.31
C ASP A 55 0.58 12.29 -3.36
N ASP A 56 -0.11 13.40 -3.13
CA ASP A 56 -1.52 13.64 -3.35
C ASP A 56 -1.60 14.66 -4.50
N LYS A 57 -2.09 14.24 -5.67
CA LYS A 57 -2.32 15.19 -6.77
C LYS A 57 -3.71 15.10 -7.33
N THR A 58 -4.16 16.20 -7.89
CA THR A 58 -5.34 16.24 -8.75
C THR A 58 -4.94 16.10 -10.21
N VAL A 59 -5.46 15.09 -10.90
CA VAL A 59 -5.27 14.86 -12.34
C VAL A 59 -6.61 14.64 -13.00
N ASP A 60 -6.87 15.40 -14.07
CA ASP A 60 -8.15 15.41 -14.81
C ASP A 60 -9.37 15.72 -13.93
N GLY A 61 -9.18 16.51 -12.87
CA GLY A 61 -10.25 16.87 -11.92
C GLY A 61 -10.51 15.84 -10.81
N TRP A 62 -9.73 14.75 -10.75
CA TRP A 62 -9.85 13.71 -9.73
C TRP A 62 -8.63 13.71 -8.82
N ARG A 63 -8.85 13.67 -7.50
CA ARG A 63 -7.78 13.44 -6.53
C ARG A 63 -7.24 12.01 -6.70
N ARG A 64 -5.92 11.88 -6.69
CA ARG A 64 -5.22 10.60 -6.83
C ARG A 64 -4.12 10.51 -5.78
N LEU A 65 -4.04 9.36 -5.13
CA LEU A 65 -2.94 9.03 -4.23
C LEU A 65 -1.87 8.29 -5.01
N TYR A 66 -0.62 8.74 -4.87
CA TYR A 66 0.54 8.21 -5.56
C TYR A 66 1.40 7.41 -4.58
N TYR A 67 1.67 6.17 -4.95
CA TYR A 67 2.49 5.24 -4.19
C TYR A 67 3.67 4.79 -5.04
N GLN A 68 4.87 4.88 -4.50
CA GLN A 68 6.03 4.21 -5.05
C GLN A 68 6.10 2.81 -4.44
N VAL A 69 6.05 1.80 -5.29
CA VAL A 69 6.02 0.40 -4.91
C VAL A 69 7.29 -0.25 -5.40
N THR A 70 7.93 -1.04 -4.54
CA THR A 70 9.05 -1.91 -4.90
C THR A 70 8.59 -3.36 -4.85
N THR A 71 8.66 -4.06 -5.97
CA THR A 71 8.25 -5.46 -6.11
C THR A 71 9.44 -6.31 -6.54
N PRO A 72 9.58 -7.55 -6.04
CA PRO A 72 10.52 -8.50 -6.62
C PRO A 72 10.05 -8.87 -8.02
N VAL A 73 10.96 -8.89 -8.98
CA VAL A 73 10.72 -9.32 -10.36
C VAL A 73 11.68 -10.42 -10.70
N TYR A 74 11.15 -11.53 -11.23
CA TYR A 74 11.96 -12.67 -11.62
C TYR A 74 12.94 -12.31 -12.75
N THR A 75 14.23 -12.59 -12.57
CA THR A 75 15.27 -12.25 -13.55
C THR A 75 15.39 -13.26 -14.70
N GLY A 76 14.60 -14.35 -14.67
CA GLY A 76 14.73 -15.46 -15.61
C GLY A 76 15.74 -16.52 -15.19
N ARG A 77 16.36 -16.38 -14.01
CA ARG A 77 17.40 -17.30 -13.51
C ARG A 77 16.97 -18.01 -12.24
N ILE A 78 17.30 -19.30 -12.16
CA ILE A 78 17.16 -20.07 -10.92
C ILE A 78 18.56 -20.21 -10.35
N ASP A 79 18.75 -19.69 -9.15
CA ASP A 79 19.98 -19.83 -8.39
C ASP A 79 19.88 -21.02 -7.44
N THR A 80 21.01 -21.63 -7.12
CA THR A 80 21.08 -22.88 -6.34
C THR A 80 22.14 -22.76 -5.25
N ASP A 81 21.70 -22.83 -4.00
CA ASP A 81 22.57 -22.84 -2.81
C ASP A 81 22.35 -24.11 -1.97
N GLU A 82 23.00 -24.15 -0.80
CA GLU A 82 22.89 -25.24 0.18
C GLU A 82 21.46 -25.45 0.71
N ASN A 83 20.56 -24.47 0.54
CA ASN A 83 19.17 -24.48 0.99
C ASN A 83 18.18 -24.86 -0.12
N GLY A 84 18.63 -24.98 -1.38
CA GLY A 84 17.82 -25.46 -2.49
C GLY A 84 17.87 -24.54 -3.71
N LYS A 85 16.81 -24.61 -4.53
CA LYS A 85 16.64 -23.78 -5.73
C LYS A 85 15.74 -22.60 -5.42
N TYR A 86 16.19 -21.40 -5.72
CA TYR A 86 15.40 -20.18 -5.55
C TYR A 86 15.39 -19.38 -6.85
N ALA A 87 14.26 -18.72 -7.10
CA ALA A 87 14.13 -17.79 -8.22
C ALA A 87 14.95 -16.54 -7.90
N ASP A 88 15.93 -16.23 -8.75
CA ASP A 88 16.67 -14.98 -8.66
C ASP A 88 15.73 -13.82 -9.02
N SER A 89 15.75 -12.76 -8.21
CA SER A 89 14.82 -11.65 -8.32
C SER A 89 15.52 -10.31 -8.18
N ASP A 90 15.21 -9.38 -9.07
CA ASP A 90 15.61 -7.97 -8.98
C ASP A 90 14.46 -7.12 -8.43
N ASP A 91 14.79 -5.90 -8.00
CA ASP A 91 13.80 -4.94 -7.53
C ASP A 91 13.29 -4.06 -8.68
N ALA A 92 12.01 -4.19 -9.01
CA ALA A 92 11.32 -3.23 -9.86
C ALA A 92 10.65 -2.15 -9.00
N LYS A 93 10.83 -0.88 -9.38
CA LYS A 93 10.19 0.26 -8.75
C LYS A 93 9.17 0.85 -9.70
N GLU A 94 7.92 0.90 -9.28
CA GLU A 94 6.83 1.44 -10.08
C GLU A 94 6.00 2.43 -9.28
N ILE A 95 5.37 3.37 -9.98
CA ILE A 95 4.41 4.30 -9.39
C ILE A 95 3.01 3.76 -9.66
N VAL A 96 2.30 3.46 -8.58
CA VAL A 96 0.87 3.14 -8.61
C VAL A 96 0.11 4.42 -8.25
N TRP A 97 -0.91 4.76 -9.02
CA TRP A 97 -1.84 5.83 -8.66
C TRP A 97 -3.25 5.28 -8.55
N VAL A 98 -3.98 5.71 -7.52
CA VAL A 98 -5.37 5.31 -7.31
C VAL A 98 -6.24 6.56 -7.23
N PRO A 99 -7.28 6.69 -8.08
CA PRO A 99 -8.26 7.75 -7.95
C PRO A 99 -9.09 7.54 -6.70
N VAL A 100 -9.31 8.63 -5.96
CA VAL A 100 -9.99 8.60 -4.66
C VAL A 100 -11.04 9.70 -4.56
N ALA A 101 -12.04 9.45 -3.73
CA ALA A 101 -13.02 10.43 -3.29
C ALA A 101 -13.03 10.50 -1.76
N PRO A 102 -13.43 11.63 -1.15
CA PRO A 102 -13.33 11.85 0.30
C PRO A 102 -14.08 10.81 1.14
N ASP A 103 -15.20 10.31 0.63
CA ASP A 103 -16.08 9.31 1.26
C ASP A 103 -15.61 7.86 1.06
N MET A 104 -14.56 7.63 0.27
CA MET A 104 -14.04 6.29 0.07
C MET A 104 -13.44 5.74 1.36
N GLY A 105 -13.91 4.56 1.76
CA GLY A 105 -13.34 3.82 2.88
C GLY A 105 -11.89 3.41 2.59
N ILE A 106 -11.01 3.57 3.58
CA ILE A 106 -9.57 3.29 3.43
C ILE A 106 -9.29 1.84 3.01
N ARG A 107 -10.17 0.89 3.39
CA ARG A 107 -10.07 -0.51 2.97
C ARG A 107 -10.32 -0.70 1.48
N PHE A 108 -11.26 0.05 0.92
CA PHE A 108 -11.52 0.03 -0.52
C PHE A 108 -10.33 0.60 -1.28
N ILE A 109 -9.78 1.72 -0.80
CA ILE A 109 -8.57 2.32 -1.39
C ILE A 109 -7.40 1.32 -1.34
N ALA A 110 -7.17 0.68 -0.19
CA ALA A 110 -6.11 -0.32 -0.05
C ALA A 110 -6.27 -1.52 -1.01
N MET A 111 -7.52 -1.97 -1.25
CA MET A 111 -7.81 -2.99 -2.26
C MET A 111 -7.44 -2.53 -3.67
N GLN A 112 -7.77 -1.28 -4.04
CA GLN A 112 -7.44 -0.73 -5.36
C GLN A 112 -5.93 -0.64 -5.57
N VAL A 113 -5.18 -0.15 -4.57
CA VAL A 113 -3.70 -0.12 -4.64
C VAL A 113 -3.15 -1.53 -4.79
N MET A 114 -3.66 -2.50 -4.02
CA MET A 114 -3.19 -3.87 -4.07
C MET A 114 -3.45 -4.55 -5.43
N VAL A 115 -4.59 -4.28 -6.07
CA VAL A 115 -4.87 -4.79 -7.43
C VAL A 115 -3.81 -4.30 -8.40
N GLN A 116 -3.47 -3.01 -8.36
CA GLN A 116 -2.42 -2.43 -9.22
C GLN A 116 -1.06 -3.07 -8.93
N VAL A 117 -0.68 -3.22 -7.65
CA VAL A 117 0.58 -3.88 -7.25
C VAL A 117 0.68 -5.31 -7.77
N ARG A 118 -0.42 -6.08 -7.73
CA ARG A 118 -0.45 -7.45 -8.27
C ARG A 118 -0.38 -7.50 -9.79
N SER A 119 -0.86 -6.47 -10.46
CA SER A 119 -0.81 -6.31 -11.91
C SER A 119 0.51 -5.76 -12.42
N ILE A 120 1.50 -5.51 -11.55
CA ILE A 120 2.89 -5.30 -11.96
C ILE A 120 3.41 -6.65 -12.48
N GLU A 121 3.10 -6.93 -13.75
CA GLU A 121 3.27 -8.20 -14.46
C GLU A 121 4.74 -8.53 -14.73
N ASN A 122 5.51 -8.77 -13.66
CA ASN A 122 6.64 -9.72 -13.63
C ASN A 122 6.81 -10.40 -12.25
N ASN A 123 5.80 -10.33 -11.38
CA ASN A 123 5.70 -11.13 -10.14
C ASN A 123 5.31 -12.60 -10.42
N VAL A 124 5.61 -13.09 -11.63
CA VAL A 124 5.19 -14.39 -12.12
C VAL A 124 6.16 -15.45 -11.58
N PHE A 125 5.93 -15.87 -10.34
CA PHE A 125 6.18 -17.26 -9.98
C PHE A 125 5.14 -18.12 -10.73
N THR A 126 5.34 -18.35 -12.03
CA THR A 126 4.77 -19.57 -12.62
C THR A 126 5.57 -20.70 -12.01
N THR A 127 5.05 -21.27 -10.92
CA THR A 127 5.35 -22.64 -10.51
C THR A 127 5.20 -23.52 -11.75
N LEU A 128 6.34 -23.85 -12.35
CA LEU A 128 6.49 -25.03 -13.21
C LEU A 128 6.70 -26.25 -12.32
#